data_AF-A0A2E4Y1E3-F1
#
_entry.id   AF-A0A2E4Y1E3-F1
#
_cell.length_a   1.000
_cell.length_b   1.000
_cell.length_c   1.000
_cell.angle_alpha   90.00
_cell.angle_beta   90.00
_cell.angle_gamma   90.00
#
_symmetry.space_group_name_H-M   'P 1'
#
loop_
_entity.id
_entity.type
_entity.pdbx_description
1 polymer ?
#
loop_
_entity_poly.entity_id
_entity_poly.type
_entity_poly.pdbx_seq_one_letter_code
_entity_poly.pdbx_strand_id
1 'polypeptide(L)'
;AAPPPADLAQQIETVRARGYALSEGQILEGATAIAAPFFDRGGEVAGSVGVHGPSVRFAESRIAEFAPALIACAQTVSQNW
;
A
#
# COMPACT_ATOMS: atom_id res chain seq x y z
N ALA A 1 11.62 10.34 -9.85
CA ALA A 1 10.80 10.16 -11.06
C ALA A 1 9.98 8.90 -10.91
N ALA A 2 8.73 8.85 -11.40
CA ALA A 2 7.93 7.63 -11.34
C ALA A 2 8.63 6.49 -12.13
N PRO A 3 8.55 5.23 -11.66
CA PRO A 3 9.22 4.12 -12.33
C PRO A 3 8.67 3.88 -13.75
N PRO A 4 9.48 3.36 -14.68
CA PRO A 4 9.06 3.07 -16.04
C PRO A 4 7.97 1.98 -16.08
N PRO A 5 7.13 1.92 -17.14
CA PRO A 5 5.93 1.06 -17.18
C PRO A 5 6.17 -0.44 -16.96
N ALA A 6 7.35 -0.95 -17.33
CA ALA A 6 7.72 -2.37 -17.15
C ALA A 6 7.87 -2.75 -15.66
N ASP A 7 8.25 -1.79 -14.81
CA ASP A 7 8.38 -1.96 -13.37
C ASP A 7 7.00 -1.88 -12.67
N LEU A 8 6.07 -1.09 -13.21
CA LEU A 8 4.73 -0.94 -12.63
C LEU A 8 3.92 -2.24 -12.64
N ALA A 9 3.98 -3.02 -13.73
CA ALA A 9 3.28 -4.31 -13.79
C ALA A 9 3.78 -5.28 -12.70
N GLN A 10 5.10 -5.34 -12.50
CA GLN A 10 5.71 -6.17 -11.46
C GLN A 10 5.37 -5.69 -10.05
N GLN A 11 5.29 -4.37 -9.85
CA GLN A 11 4.83 -3.79 -8.59
C GLN A 11 3.36 -4.14 -8.32
N ILE A 12 2.49 -4.10 -9.33
CA ILE A 12 1.09 -4.51 -9.20
C ILE A 12 0.99 -6.00 -8.82
N GLU A 13 1.76 -6.88 -9.47
CA GLU A 13 1.77 -8.31 -9.10
C GLU A 13 2.28 -8.52 -7.67
N THR A 14 3.29 -7.75 -7.25
CA THR A 14 3.79 -7.77 -5.87
C THR A 14 2.69 -7.34 -4.89
N VAL A 15 1.96 -6.26 -5.19
CA VAL A 15 0.84 -5.79 -4.38
C VAL A 15 -0.29 -6.83 -4.32
N ARG A 16 -0.63 -7.48 -5.44
CA ARG A 16 -1.62 -8.56 -5.47
C ARG A 16 -1.20 -9.75 -4.60
N ALA A 17 0.08 -10.13 -4.63
CA ALA A 17 0.58 -11.27 -3.87
C ALA A 17 0.62 -11.02 -2.36
N ARG A 18 1.02 -9.80 -1.92
CA ARG A 18 1.22 -9.49 -0.49
C ARG A 18 0.10 -8.66 0.16
N GLY A 19 -0.81 -8.09 -0.64
CA GLY A 19 -1.95 -7.30 -0.16
C GLY A 19 -1.66 -5.83 0.16
N TYR A 20 -0.45 -5.32 -0.08
CA TYR A 20 -0.10 -3.92 0.18
C TYR A 20 0.98 -3.38 -0.77
N ALA A 21 1.00 -2.07 -0.96
CA ALA A 21 2.04 -1.30 -1.64
C ALA A 21 2.97 -0.64 -0.62
N LEU A 22 4.25 -0.49 -0.98
CA LEU A 22 5.24 0.27 -0.24
C LEU A 22 5.85 1.28 -1.21
N SER A 23 5.93 2.54 -0.79
CA SER A 23 6.51 3.64 -1.57
C SER A 23 7.53 4.35 -0.69
N GLU A 24 8.78 4.37 -1.13
CA GLU A 24 9.90 4.99 -0.43
C GLU A 24 10.47 6.13 -1.28
N GLY A 25 10.51 7.35 -0.73
CA GLY A 25 11.16 8.50 -1.36
C GLY A 25 10.56 8.96 -2.71
N GLN A 26 9.39 8.46 -3.11
CA GLN A 26 8.85 8.74 -4.45
C GLN A 26 8.26 10.14 -4.59
N ILE A 27 7.48 10.60 -3.59
CA ILE A 27 6.81 11.93 -3.59
C ILE A 27 7.63 12.96 -2.81
N LEU A 28 8.15 12.56 -1.65
CA LEU A 28 8.98 13.40 -0.80
C LEU A 28 10.20 12.59 -0.37
N GLU A 29 11.38 13.13 -0.59
CA GLU A 29 12.62 12.52 -0.14
C GLU A 29 12.60 12.34 1.38
N GLY A 30 12.97 11.14 1.85
CA GLY A 30 12.88 10.80 3.26
C GLY A 30 11.47 10.49 3.77
N ALA A 31 10.44 10.40 2.92
CA ALA A 31 9.11 9.90 3.30
C ALA A 31 8.87 8.46 2.83
N THR A 32 8.19 7.67 3.66
CA THR A 32 7.72 6.32 3.34
C THR A 32 6.20 6.27 3.47
N ALA A 33 5.56 5.50 2.60
CA ALA A 33 4.13 5.23 2.62
C ALA A 33 3.87 3.74 2.44
N ILE A 34 2.89 3.23 3.18
CA ILE A 34 2.34 1.88 3.01
C ILE A 34 0.84 2.00 2.81
N ALA A 35 0.29 1.25 1.86
CA ALA A 35 -1.15 1.27 1.58
C ALA A 35 -1.69 -0.10 1.17
N ALA A 36 -2.92 -0.41 1.57
CA ALA A 36 -3.66 -1.61 1.16
C ALA A 36 -4.91 -1.20 0.34
N PRO A 37 -5.19 -1.88 -0.80
CA PRO A 37 -6.35 -1.58 -1.61
C PRO A 37 -7.64 -2.08 -0.95
N PHE A 38 -8.75 -1.37 -1.17
CA PHE A 38 -10.10 -1.85 -0.88
C PHE A 38 -10.93 -1.89 -2.17
N PHE A 39 -11.92 -2.77 -2.18
CA PHE A 39 -12.69 -3.12 -3.37
C PHE A 39 -14.16 -2.82 -3.19
N ASP A 40 -14.85 -2.54 -4.29
CA ASP A 40 -16.30 -2.43 -4.29
C ASP A 40 -16.99 -3.81 -4.34
N ARG A 41 -18.33 -3.80 -4.36
CA ARG A 41 -19.15 -5.02 -4.46
C ARG A 41 -18.97 -5.78 -5.77
N GLY A 42 -18.49 -5.11 -6.81
CA GLY A 42 -18.14 -5.72 -8.10
C GLY A 42 -16.77 -6.39 -8.08
N GLY A 43 -15.98 -6.21 -7.01
CA GLY A 43 -14.60 -6.68 -6.94
C GLY A 43 -13.60 -5.75 -7.64
N GLU A 44 -14.04 -4.56 -8.05
CA GLU A 44 -13.18 -3.55 -8.66
C GLU A 44 -12.49 -2.72 -7.57
N VAL A 45 -11.28 -2.23 -7.87
CA VAL A 45 -10.54 -1.39 -6.92
C VAL A 45 -11.28 -0.07 -6.74
N ALA A 46 -11.78 0.17 -5.53
CA ALA A 46 -12.48 1.40 -5.17
C ALA A 46 -11.56 2.45 -4.54
N GLY A 47 -10.42 2.02 -3.99
CA GLY A 47 -9.40 2.92 -3.44
C GLY A 47 -8.36 2.18 -2.61
N SER A 48 -7.69 2.91 -1.72
CA SER A 48 -6.72 2.34 -0.78
C SER A 48 -6.73 3.06 0.57
N VAL A 49 -6.43 2.34 1.65
CA VAL A 49 -6.12 2.91 2.97
C VAL A 49 -4.62 2.92 3.14
N GLY A 50 -4.03 4.01 3.64
CA GLY A 50 -2.58 4.12 3.80
C GLY A 50 -2.12 4.94 4.99
N VAL A 51 -0.88 4.69 5.41
CA VAL A 51 -0.17 5.45 6.45
C VAL A 51 1.11 6.01 5.83
N HIS A 52 1.41 7.26 6.16
CA HIS A 52 2.53 8.02 5.61
C HIS A 52 3.36 8.61 6.75
N GLY A 53 4.68 8.73 6.55
CA GLY A 53 5.51 9.51 7.47
C GLY A 53 7.00 9.46 7.14
N PRO A 54 7.84 10.03 8.03
CA PRO A 54 9.28 10.04 7.85
C PRO A 54 9.84 8.62 7.82
N SER A 55 10.70 8.31 6.85
CA SER A 55 11.26 6.96 6.62
C SER A 55 12.01 6.42 7.83
N VAL A 56 12.60 7.31 8.64
CA VAL A 56 13.23 6.96 9.93
C VAL A 56 12.28 6.31 10.93
N ARG A 57 10.96 6.42 10.73
CA ARG A 57 9.91 5.78 11.55
C ARG A 57 9.32 4.53 10.88
N PHE A 58 9.72 4.23 9.66
CA PHE A 58 9.26 3.10 8.84
C PHE A 58 10.38 2.07 8.64
N ALA A 59 11.03 1.67 9.73
CA ALA A 59 11.90 0.50 9.69
C ALA A 59 11.11 -0.76 9.27
N GLU A 60 11.80 -1.77 8.74
CA GLU A 60 11.18 -3.02 8.25
C GLU A 60 10.25 -3.69 9.29
N SER A 61 10.63 -3.66 10.57
CA SER A 61 9.80 -4.18 11.67
C SER A 61 8.48 -3.42 11.83
N ARG A 62 8.46 -2.11 11.59
CA ARG A 62 7.26 -1.28 11.63
C ARG A 62 6.38 -1.53 10.42
N ILE A 63 6.97 -1.73 9.24
CA ILE A 63 6.25 -2.12 8.03
C ILE A 63 5.53 -3.46 8.26
N ALA A 64 6.22 -4.44 8.86
CA ALA A 64 5.65 -5.73 9.22
C ALA A 64 4.52 -5.62 10.27
N GLU A 65 4.54 -4.59 11.12
CA GLU A 65 3.47 -4.29 12.09
C GLU A 65 2.26 -3.60 11.41
N PHE A 66 2.51 -2.62 10.54
CA PHE A 66 1.46 -1.83 9.89
C PHE A 66 0.74 -2.59 8.77
N ALA A 67 1.45 -3.43 8.02
CA ALA A 67 0.89 -4.10 6.84
C ALA A 67 -0.35 -4.95 7.18
N PRO A 68 -0.33 -5.85 8.18
CA PRO A 68 -1.50 -6.66 8.52
C PRO A 68 -2.68 -5.80 9.01
N ALA A 69 -2.40 -4.75 9.79
CA ALA A 69 -3.42 -3.85 10.30
C ALA A 69 -4.11 -3.05 9.17
N LEU A 70 -3.32 -2.58 8.20
CA LEU A 70 -3.83 -1.88 7.02
C LEU A 70 -4.67 -2.80 6.12
N ILE A 71 -4.23 -4.03 5.90
CA ILE A 71 -5.00 -5.03 5.14
C ILE A 71 -6.34 -5.29 5.83
N ALA A 72 -6.34 -5.53 7.15
CA ALA A 72 -7.57 -5.74 7.91
C ALA A 72 -8.52 -4.52 7.86
N CYS A 73 -7.96 -3.31 7.91
CA CYS A 73 -8.72 -2.08 7.74
C CYS A 73 -9.35 -1.98 6.35
N ALA A 74 -8.58 -2.21 5.29
CA ALA A 74 -9.07 -2.18 3.91
C ALA A 74 -10.13 -3.25 3.63
N GLN A 75 -10.00 -4.44 4.24
CA GLN A 75 -11.02 -5.48 4.20
C GLN A 75 -12.32 -5.03 4.89
N THR A 76 -12.22 -4.39 6.05
CA THR A 76 -13.38 -3.81 6.75
C THR A 76 -14.05 -2.73 5.90
N VAL A 77 -13.28 -1.88 5.20
CA VAL A 77 -13.84 -0.91 4.27
C VAL A 77 -14.58 -1.61 3.13
N SER A 78 -13.97 -2.63 2.52
CA SER A 78 -14.59 -3.40 1.42
C SER A 78 -15.92 -4.07 1.83
N GLN A 79 -16.05 -4.50 3.09
CA GLN A 79 -17.29 -5.08 3.63
C GLN A 79 -18.43 -4.07 3.78
N ASN A 80 -18.10 -2.77 3.90
CA ASN A 80 -19.05 -1.70 4.14
C ASN A 80 -19.24 -0.78 2.93
N TRP A 81 -18.62 -1.10 1.79
CA TRP A 81 -18.72 -0.39 0.52
C TRP A 81 -20.00 -0.78 -0.24
#